data_AF-A0A382C3G1-F1
#
_entry.id   AF-A0A382C3G1-F1
#
_cell.length_a   1.000
_cell.length_b   1.000
_cell.length_c   1.000
_cell.angle_alpha   90.00
_cell.angle_beta   90.00
_cell.angle_gamma   90.00
#
_symmetry.space_group_name_H-M   'P 1'
#
loop_
_entity.id
_entity.type
_entity.pdbx_description
1 polymer ?
#
loop_
_entity_poly.entity_id
_entity_poly.type
_entity_poly.pdbx_seq_one_letter_code
_entity_poly.pdbx_strand_id
1 'polypeptide(L)'
;VHKYFLIPVLTFFAIICLIVFYFQYFYEDWKYGIIGENKEIVIPDICDDESNIKIISHSTDYIPNRSFKDNTDSSSNFQFHAVYLLPCEKEDRKFDVNKNIHYSLETINRWFLNKTKNQIISYDKTNEDIIDTTFLRVNKTMNWFTQFNSNQNNKQDASSKIENIILSNSSLFHNFDKKKFIVFFDGWEKRKSLFTEICGRSRYNGKVSVFYTNAKMKKTRSCTIDNINNTINDEFGESEGTILHEMLHTLGMPPKCANNLDSESIYHVKDSKDDILNKVSGSIYLDFNNDDYYKHNITDCADLSKSNYLISIP
;
A
#
# COMPACT_ATOMS: atom_id res chain seq x y z
N VAL A 1 -42.62 37.57 -4.91
CA VAL A 1 -41.92 36.26 -4.89
C VAL A 1 -42.84 35.22 -5.52
N HIS A 2 -42.51 34.74 -6.72
CA HIS A 2 -43.40 33.91 -7.53
C HIS A 2 -43.72 32.58 -6.83
N LYS A 3 -45.00 32.25 -6.68
CA LYS A 3 -45.50 30.98 -6.10
C LYS A 3 -44.89 29.73 -6.76
N TYR A 4 -44.38 29.87 -7.99
CA TYR A 4 -43.68 28.82 -8.74
C TYR A 4 -42.30 28.45 -8.20
N PHE A 5 -41.69 29.25 -7.32
CA PHE A 5 -40.38 28.96 -6.73
C PHE A 5 -40.49 28.40 -5.30
N LEU A 6 -41.56 28.74 -4.57
CA LEU A 6 -41.74 28.35 -3.18
C LEU A 6 -42.04 26.85 -3.04
N ILE A 7 -42.86 26.30 -3.93
CA ILE A 7 -43.30 24.90 -3.89
C ILE A 7 -42.13 23.94 -4.14
N PRO A 8 -41.28 24.10 -5.18
CA PRO A 8 -40.14 23.23 -5.38
C PRO A 8 -39.12 23.27 -4.24
N VAL A 9 -38.88 24.45 -3.65
CA VAL A 9 -37.94 24.62 -2.54
C VAL A 9 -38.45 23.94 -1.26
N LEU A 10 -39.74 24.10 -0.95
CA LEU A 10 -40.36 23.41 0.19
C LEU A 10 -40.36 21.89 0.00
N THR A 11 -40.63 21.40 -1.22
CA THR A 11 -40.57 19.97 -1.52
C THR A 11 -39.14 19.43 -1.39
N PHE A 12 -38.13 20.15 -1.88
CA PHE A 12 -36.73 19.76 -1.73
C PHE A 12 -36.30 19.70 -0.26
N PHE A 13 -36.67 20.71 0.54
CA PHE A 13 -36.39 20.70 1.98
C PHE A 13 -37.14 19.57 2.71
N ALA A 14 -38.39 19.29 2.34
CA ALA A 14 -39.14 18.17 2.89
C ALA A 14 -38.49 16.82 2.57
N ILE A 15 -37.98 16.64 1.33
CA ILE A 15 -37.23 15.44 0.94
C ILE A 15 -35.93 15.33 1.75
N ILE A 16 -35.15 16.40 1.89
CA ILE A 16 -33.94 16.38 2.73
C ILE A 16 -34.27 16.06 4.18
N CYS A 17 -35.30 16.68 4.76
CA CYS A 17 -35.72 16.40 6.13
C CYS A 17 -36.17 14.94 6.29
N LEU A 18 -36.93 14.39 5.33
CA LEU A 18 -37.34 12.98 5.34
C LEU A 18 -36.15 12.04 5.19
N ILE A 19 -35.16 12.38 4.37
CA ILE A 19 -33.90 11.63 4.25
C ILE A 19 -33.14 11.67 5.58
N VAL A 20 -33.01 12.85 6.21
CA VAL A 20 -32.34 13.01 7.51
C VAL A 20 -33.07 12.23 8.61
N PHE A 21 -34.41 12.29 8.66
CA PHE A 21 -35.23 11.53 9.60
C PHE A 21 -35.14 10.03 9.34
N TYR A 22 -35.19 9.60 8.08
CA TYR A 22 -35.03 8.20 7.68
C TYR A 22 -33.68 7.65 8.11
N PHE A 23 -32.60 8.40 7.87
CA PHE A 23 -31.29 8.05 8.41
C PHE A 23 -31.35 8.01 9.94
N GLN A 24 -31.76 9.07 10.64
CA GLN A 24 -31.75 9.14 12.10
C GLN A 24 -32.55 8.05 12.83
N TYR A 25 -33.68 7.59 12.27
CA TYR A 25 -34.64 6.74 12.99
C TYR A 25 -34.85 5.35 12.38
N PHE A 26 -34.66 5.16 11.08
CA PHE A 26 -34.97 3.88 10.42
C PHE A 26 -33.73 3.16 9.87
N TYR A 27 -32.65 3.89 9.60
CA TYR A 27 -31.39 3.33 9.15
C TYR A 27 -30.36 3.37 10.30
N GLU A 28 -30.62 2.75 11.45
CA GLU A 28 -29.73 2.85 12.63
C GLU A 28 -28.27 2.42 12.37
N ASP A 29 -28.01 1.65 11.32
CA ASP A 29 -26.69 1.17 10.93
C ASP A 29 -25.68 2.28 10.57
N TRP A 30 -26.09 3.49 10.16
CA TRP A 30 -25.11 4.58 9.95
C TRP A 30 -24.54 5.10 11.28
N LYS A 31 -25.33 5.03 12.36
CA LYS A 31 -24.91 5.44 13.71
C LYS A 31 -23.85 4.48 14.23
N TYR A 32 -24.04 3.17 14.04
CA TYR A 32 -23.09 2.14 14.44
C TYR A 32 -21.93 1.93 13.43
N GLY A 33 -22.09 2.38 12.18
CA GLY A 33 -21.02 2.39 11.17
C GLY A 33 -20.04 3.57 11.32
N ILE A 34 -20.47 4.68 11.93
CA ILE A 34 -19.63 5.85 12.24
C ILE A 34 -19.16 5.84 13.70
N ILE A 35 -20.00 5.35 14.61
CA ILE A 35 -19.73 5.21 16.03
C ILE A 35 -19.77 3.71 16.30
N GLY A 36 -18.67 3.02 15.99
CA GLY A 36 -18.44 1.70 16.57
C GLY A 36 -18.54 1.79 18.10
N GLU A 37 -18.65 0.67 18.81
CA GLU A 37 -18.45 0.69 20.27
C GLU A 37 -17.26 1.61 20.58
N ASN A 38 -17.50 2.73 21.28
CA ASN A 38 -16.45 3.60 21.78
C ASN A 38 -15.71 2.82 22.88
N LYS A 39 -15.02 1.74 22.51
CA LYS A 39 -13.82 1.36 23.23
C LYS A 39 -12.88 2.52 23.01
N GLU A 40 -12.79 3.41 23.99
CA GLU A 40 -11.71 4.37 24.05
C GLU A 40 -10.42 3.58 23.80
N ILE A 41 -9.77 3.86 22.67
CA ILE A 41 -8.46 3.30 22.39
C ILE A 41 -7.55 3.96 23.41
N VAL A 42 -7.26 3.25 24.49
CA VAL A 42 -6.29 3.70 25.48
C VAL A 42 -4.95 3.77 24.77
N ILE A 43 -4.49 4.99 24.51
CA ILE A 43 -3.19 5.24 23.88
C ILE A 43 -2.11 4.90 24.92
N PRO A 44 -1.23 3.93 24.65
CA PRO A 44 -0.11 3.64 25.55
C PRO A 44 0.77 4.87 25.79
N ASP A 45 1.31 5.04 27.00
CA ASP A 45 2.20 6.16 27.36
C ASP A 45 3.48 6.23 26.49
N ILE A 46 3.87 5.10 25.88
CA ILE A 46 4.99 5.02 24.95
C ILE A 46 4.69 5.67 23.58
N CYS A 47 3.40 5.91 23.28
CA CYS A 47 2.97 6.62 22.08
C CYS A 47 3.06 8.12 22.31
N ASP A 48 3.86 8.79 21.49
CA ASP A 48 4.12 10.21 21.63
C ASP A 48 4.36 10.83 20.25
N ASP A 49 3.36 11.57 19.79
CA ASP A 49 3.37 12.24 18.49
C ASP A 49 4.26 13.48 18.45
N GLU A 50 4.67 14.01 19.61
CA GLU A 50 5.48 15.24 19.74
C GLU A 50 6.98 14.95 19.84
N SER A 51 7.39 13.79 20.38
CA SER A 51 8.82 13.45 20.44
C SER A 51 9.45 13.06 19.10
N ASN A 52 10.74 12.79 19.07
CA ASN A 52 11.37 12.22 17.87
C ASN A 52 10.84 10.80 17.58
N ILE A 53 10.81 10.44 16.31
CA ILE A 53 10.43 9.11 15.85
C ILE A 53 11.40 8.08 16.44
N LYS A 54 10.85 7.02 17.04
CA LYS A 54 11.60 5.88 17.58
C LYS A 54 10.92 4.58 17.19
N ILE A 55 11.72 3.58 16.85
CA ILE A 55 11.25 2.19 16.84
C ILE A 55 11.03 1.77 18.29
N ILE A 56 9.85 1.22 18.57
CA ILE A 56 9.44 0.73 19.88
C ILE A 56 8.97 -0.71 19.77
N SER A 57 8.71 -1.34 20.91
CA SER A 57 8.07 -2.64 20.96
C SER A 57 7.13 -2.70 22.15
N HIS A 58 5.96 -3.28 21.93
CA HIS A 58 5.04 -3.65 23.01
C HIS A 58 5.37 -5.06 23.50
N SER A 59 4.99 -5.39 24.73
CA SER A 59 5.14 -6.76 25.25
C SER A 59 4.42 -7.79 24.37
N THR A 60 3.29 -7.40 23.77
CA THR A 60 2.51 -8.23 22.83
C THR A 60 3.17 -8.43 21.47
N ASP A 61 4.17 -7.62 21.13
CA ASP A 61 4.85 -7.75 19.85
C ASP A 61 5.84 -8.92 19.86
N TYR A 62 6.32 -9.37 21.03
CA TYR A 62 7.24 -10.50 21.17
C TYR A 62 6.51 -11.83 21.00
N ILE A 63 6.30 -12.20 19.74
CA ILE A 63 5.71 -13.47 19.34
C ILE A 63 6.75 -14.37 18.67
N PRO A 64 6.61 -15.70 18.74
CA PRO A 64 7.53 -16.63 18.08
C PRO A 64 7.65 -16.36 16.58
N ASN A 65 8.87 -16.51 16.05
CA ASN A 65 9.21 -16.37 14.63
C ASN A 65 9.06 -14.96 14.02
N ARG A 66 8.77 -13.94 14.82
CA ARG A 66 8.83 -12.55 14.37
C ARG A 66 10.27 -12.05 14.32
N SER A 67 10.62 -11.36 13.23
CA SER A 67 11.90 -10.67 13.12
C SER A 67 11.75 -9.17 13.36
N PHE A 68 12.59 -8.59 14.20
CA PHE A 68 12.63 -7.13 14.47
C PHE A 68 13.78 -6.41 13.74
N LYS A 69 14.56 -7.18 12.98
CA LYS A 69 15.64 -6.73 12.11
C LYS A 69 15.72 -7.69 10.93
N ASP A 70 16.33 -7.24 9.86
CA ASP A 70 16.59 -8.08 8.69
C ASP A 70 17.48 -9.28 9.06
N ASN A 71 17.23 -10.44 8.45
CA ASN A 71 18.13 -11.57 8.59
C ASN A 71 19.35 -11.37 7.70
N THR A 72 20.36 -12.22 7.88
CA THR A 72 21.51 -12.19 6.99
C THR A 72 21.13 -12.77 5.63
N ASP A 73 21.31 -11.98 4.59
CA ASP A 73 21.00 -12.39 3.21
C ASP A 73 21.79 -13.63 2.80
N SER A 74 21.09 -14.58 2.18
CA SER A 74 21.68 -15.76 1.53
C SER A 74 22.30 -15.43 0.15
N SER A 75 21.96 -14.27 -0.41
CA SER A 75 22.39 -13.81 -1.74
C SER A 75 22.95 -12.40 -1.69
N SER A 76 23.84 -12.07 -2.63
CA SER A 76 24.39 -10.71 -2.79
C SER A 76 23.69 -9.89 -3.88
N ASN A 77 22.61 -10.43 -4.44
CA ASN A 77 21.81 -9.82 -5.52
C ASN A 77 20.98 -8.64 -5.00
N PHE A 78 20.44 -7.84 -5.93
CA PHE A 78 19.46 -6.80 -5.58
C PHE A 78 18.12 -7.46 -5.23
N GLN A 79 17.46 -6.98 -4.18
CA GLN A 79 16.27 -7.62 -3.63
C GLN A 79 15.22 -6.62 -3.16
N PHE A 80 13.96 -7.04 -3.17
CA PHE A 80 12.88 -6.40 -2.43
C PHE A 80 12.76 -7.02 -1.04
N HIS A 81 12.92 -6.21 0.00
CA HIS A 81 12.72 -6.61 1.39
C HIS A 81 11.35 -6.12 1.88
N ALA A 82 10.63 -6.99 2.60
CA ALA A 82 9.31 -6.66 3.13
C ALA A 82 9.42 -6.09 4.55
N VAL A 83 8.63 -5.06 4.83
CA VAL A 83 8.53 -4.51 6.19
C VAL A 83 7.06 -4.49 6.60
N TYR A 84 6.73 -5.05 7.76
CA TYR A 84 5.42 -4.89 8.37
C TYR A 84 5.51 -3.76 9.41
N LEU A 85 4.88 -2.61 9.12
CA LEU A 85 5.01 -1.39 9.93
C LEU A 85 3.68 -1.04 10.60
N LEU A 86 3.73 -0.85 11.93
CA LEU A 86 2.56 -0.49 12.74
C LEU A 86 2.74 0.88 13.40
N PRO A 87 1.69 1.73 13.37
CA PRO A 87 1.56 2.83 14.32
C PRO A 87 1.50 2.31 15.77
N CYS A 88 1.79 3.19 16.70
CA CYS A 88 1.96 2.85 18.11
C CYS A 88 0.75 2.10 18.70
N GLU A 89 -0.45 2.68 18.57
CA GLU A 89 -1.69 2.20 19.18
C GLU A 89 -2.40 1.09 18.38
N LYS A 90 -1.87 0.69 17.22
CA LYS A 90 -2.54 -0.28 16.36
C LYS A 90 -2.40 -1.70 16.89
N GLU A 91 -3.53 -2.39 16.92
CA GLU A 91 -3.59 -3.84 17.12
C GLU A 91 -2.79 -4.54 16.02
N ASP A 92 -1.94 -5.47 16.44
CA ASP A 92 -1.12 -6.27 15.55
C ASP A 92 -1.91 -7.43 14.94
N ARG A 93 -2.06 -7.41 13.61
CA ARG A 93 -2.73 -8.46 12.84
C ARG A 93 -1.83 -9.62 12.45
N LYS A 94 -0.53 -9.55 12.81
CA LYS A 94 0.43 -10.64 12.69
C LYS A 94 0.69 -11.11 11.26
N PHE A 95 0.61 -10.21 10.30
CA PHE A 95 0.75 -10.54 8.88
C PHE A 95 2.14 -11.06 8.48
N ASP A 96 3.16 -10.71 9.25
CA ASP A 96 4.52 -11.23 9.14
C ASP A 96 4.61 -12.70 9.57
N VAL A 97 4.04 -13.08 10.72
CA VAL A 97 4.15 -14.45 11.24
C VAL A 97 3.07 -15.41 10.74
N ASN A 98 1.88 -14.90 10.39
CA ASN A 98 0.81 -15.69 9.79
C ASN A 98 1.05 -15.95 8.29
N LYS A 99 2.18 -15.46 7.75
CA LYS A 99 2.61 -15.61 6.36
C LYS A 99 1.73 -14.92 5.33
N ASN A 100 0.83 -14.02 5.72
CA ASN A 100 0.01 -13.28 4.78
C ASN A 100 0.85 -12.47 3.76
N ILE A 101 1.87 -11.78 4.26
CA ILE A 101 2.81 -11.02 3.42
C ILE A 101 3.56 -11.97 2.47
N HIS A 102 4.05 -13.08 3.00
CA HIS A 102 4.71 -14.12 2.21
C HIS A 102 3.81 -14.64 1.08
N TYR A 103 2.57 -15.04 1.38
CA TYR A 103 1.65 -15.56 0.37
C TYR A 103 1.30 -14.53 -0.70
N SER A 104 1.12 -13.26 -0.32
CA SER A 104 0.82 -12.18 -1.27
C SER A 104 1.98 -11.96 -2.24
N LEU A 105 3.21 -11.87 -1.74
CA LEU A 105 4.40 -11.66 -2.56
C LEU A 105 4.72 -12.88 -3.45
N GLU A 106 4.52 -14.10 -2.95
CA GLU A 106 4.65 -15.32 -3.77
C GLU A 106 3.55 -15.41 -4.85
N THR A 107 2.31 -15.01 -4.55
CA THR A 107 1.24 -14.89 -5.56
C THR A 107 1.59 -13.86 -6.64
N ILE A 108 2.18 -12.72 -6.26
CA ILE A 108 2.72 -11.75 -7.22
C ILE A 108 3.77 -12.41 -8.10
N ASN A 109 4.73 -13.15 -7.54
CA ASN A 109 5.77 -13.81 -8.33
C ASN A 109 5.22 -14.87 -9.28
N ARG A 110 4.24 -15.66 -8.85
CA ARG A 110 3.56 -16.63 -9.72
C ARG A 110 2.81 -15.95 -10.86
N TRP A 111 2.09 -14.88 -10.59
CA TRP A 111 1.41 -14.09 -11.61
C TRP A 111 2.44 -13.45 -12.57
N PHE A 112 3.49 -12.82 -12.02
CA PHE A 112 4.54 -12.16 -12.78
C PHE A 112 5.28 -13.15 -13.69
N LEU A 113 5.62 -14.34 -13.19
CA LEU A 113 6.21 -15.42 -13.98
C LEU A 113 5.27 -15.87 -15.11
N ASN A 114 3.97 -15.97 -14.84
CA ASN A 114 3.01 -16.30 -15.90
C ASN A 114 2.97 -15.21 -16.99
N LYS A 115 3.05 -13.93 -16.62
CA LYS A 115 3.07 -12.82 -17.60
C LYS A 115 4.39 -12.72 -18.37
N THR A 116 5.52 -12.91 -17.69
CA THR A 116 6.86 -12.76 -18.28
C THR A 116 7.40 -14.01 -18.96
N LYS A 117 6.86 -15.18 -18.59
CA LYS A 117 7.26 -16.55 -18.97
C LYS A 117 8.59 -17.03 -18.41
N ASN A 118 9.47 -16.13 -17.98
CA ASN A 118 10.82 -16.52 -17.55
C ASN A 118 11.42 -15.62 -16.47
N GLN A 119 10.67 -14.69 -15.86
CA GLN A 119 11.22 -13.80 -14.84
C GLN A 119 10.36 -13.78 -13.58
N ILE A 120 11.02 -13.60 -12.44
CA ILE A 120 10.39 -13.32 -11.14
C ILE A 120 11.04 -12.10 -10.49
N ILE A 121 10.35 -11.51 -9.53
CA ILE A 121 10.91 -10.49 -8.66
C ILE A 121 11.83 -11.18 -7.65
N SER A 122 13.03 -10.61 -7.51
CA SER A 122 14.02 -10.98 -6.51
C SER A 122 13.55 -10.50 -5.14
N TYR A 123 12.86 -11.35 -4.40
CA TYR A 123 12.54 -11.07 -3.01
C TYR A 123 13.68 -11.48 -2.09
N ASP A 124 13.79 -10.75 -1.00
CA ASP A 124 14.61 -11.16 0.12
C ASP A 124 13.96 -12.31 0.89
N LYS A 125 14.75 -13.33 1.20
CA LYS A 125 14.28 -14.58 1.76
C LYS A 125 15.22 -15.07 2.84
N THR A 126 14.60 -15.60 3.89
CA THR A 126 15.26 -16.35 4.95
C THR A 126 15.90 -17.63 4.41
N ASN A 127 16.72 -18.29 5.24
CA ASN A 127 17.33 -19.59 4.91
C ASN A 127 16.29 -20.72 4.73
N GLU A 128 15.05 -20.51 5.15
CA GLU A 128 13.93 -21.45 4.98
C GLU A 128 13.10 -21.16 3.71
N ASP A 129 13.59 -20.31 2.81
CA ASP A 129 12.92 -19.88 1.56
C ASP A 129 11.57 -19.14 1.79
N ILE A 130 11.35 -18.65 3.01
CA ILE A 130 10.24 -17.76 3.37
C ILE A 130 10.69 -16.31 3.14
N ILE A 131 9.79 -15.47 2.62
CA ILE A 131 10.03 -14.04 2.45
C ILE A 131 10.45 -13.43 3.79
N ASP A 132 11.61 -12.79 3.80
CA ASP A 132 12.07 -12.10 4.99
C ASP A 132 11.26 -10.82 5.20
N THR A 133 10.62 -10.73 6.37
CA THR A 133 9.76 -9.61 6.75
C THR A 133 10.22 -9.06 8.09
N THR A 134 10.69 -7.82 8.08
CA THR A 134 11.02 -7.10 9.31
C THR A 134 9.78 -6.44 9.90
N PHE A 135 9.43 -6.77 11.13
CA PHE A 135 8.38 -6.10 11.90
C PHE A 135 8.94 -4.83 12.57
N LEU A 136 8.24 -3.71 12.39
CA LEU A 136 8.54 -2.44 13.05
C LEU A 136 7.26 -1.86 13.66
N ARG A 137 7.37 -1.38 14.90
CA ARG A 137 6.39 -0.49 15.51
C ARG A 137 7.06 0.83 15.84
N VAL A 138 6.37 1.95 15.64
CA VAL A 138 6.88 3.29 15.99
C VAL A 138 6.09 3.93 17.11
N ASN A 139 6.71 4.85 17.85
CA ASN A 139 6.04 5.67 18.87
C ASN A 139 5.03 6.69 18.32
N LYS A 140 4.69 6.62 17.03
CA LYS A 140 3.78 7.55 16.36
C LYS A 140 2.43 6.92 16.14
N THR A 141 1.37 7.66 16.48
CA THR A 141 0.02 7.21 16.32
C THR A 141 -0.46 7.30 14.87
N MET A 142 -1.59 6.66 14.56
CA MET A 142 -2.23 6.82 13.26
C MET A 142 -2.61 8.28 12.95
N ASN A 143 -2.89 9.10 13.98
CA ASN A 143 -3.19 10.51 13.80
C ASN A 143 -1.98 11.28 13.26
N TRP A 144 -0.78 10.98 13.77
CA TRP A 144 0.45 11.58 13.26
C TRP A 144 0.67 11.25 11.78
N PHE A 145 0.50 9.99 11.37
CA PHE A 145 0.62 9.60 9.96
C PHE A 145 -0.42 10.28 9.06
N THR A 146 -1.61 10.57 9.59
CA THR A 146 -2.73 11.15 8.82
C THR A 146 -2.92 12.65 9.03
N GLN A 147 -1.93 13.33 9.62
CA GLN A 147 -1.97 14.78 9.81
C GLN A 147 -2.12 15.52 8.46
N PHE A 148 -1.39 15.08 7.44
CA PHE A 148 -1.41 15.67 6.10
C PHE A 148 -1.71 14.59 5.05
N ASN A 149 -2.46 14.97 4.01
CA ASN A 149 -2.48 14.21 2.76
C ASN A 149 -1.44 14.77 1.79
N SER A 150 -1.19 14.04 0.71
CA SER A 150 -0.21 14.42 -0.31
C SER A 150 -0.48 15.75 -1.04
N ASN A 151 -1.73 16.24 -1.08
CA ASN A 151 -2.04 17.56 -1.64
C ASN A 151 -1.74 18.69 -0.66
N GLN A 152 -1.87 18.43 0.65
CA GLN A 152 -1.61 19.40 1.72
C GLN A 152 -0.12 19.55 1.98
N ASN A 153 0.59 18.44 2.12
CA ASN A 153 2.04 18.43 2.30
C ASN A 153 2.61 17.08 1.87
N ASN A 154 3.11 17.00 0.64
CA ASN A 154 3.67 15.77 0.09
C ASN A 154 4.95 15.27 0.80
N LYS A 155 5.66 16.14 1.53
CA LYS A 155 6.85 15.76 2.33
C LYS A 155 6.50 15.18 3.69
N GLN A 156 5.24 15.32 4.11
CA GLN A 156 4.73 14.91 5.42
C GLN A 156 3.46 14.05 5.29
N ASP A 157 3.17 13.56 4.08
CA ASP A 157 2.16 12.53 3.85
C ASP A 157 2.60 11.22 4.52
N ALA A 158 1.68 10.27 4.69
CA ALA A 158 1.98 9.01 5.36
C ALA A 158 3.15 8.27 4.69
N SER A 159 3.15 8.19 3.36
CA SER A 159 4.20 7.55 2.56
C SER A 159 5.58 8.16 2.78
N SER A 160 5.74 9.49 2.76
CA SER A 160 7.02 10.14 3.02
C SER A 160 7.48 10.01 4.47
N LYS A 161 6.55 9.97 5.43
CA LYS A 161 6.88 9.66 6.83
C LYS A 161 7.41 8.22 6.98
N ILE A 162 6.76 7.26 6.33
CA ILE A 162 7.18 5.85 6.29
C ILE A 162 8.54 5.71 5.61
N GLU A 163 8.74 6.36 4.46
CA GLU A 163 10.02 6.37 3.76
C GLU A 163 11.14 6.89 4.67
N ASN A 164 10.92 8.02 5.37
CA ASN A 164 11.90 8.55 6.32
C ASN A 164 12.19 7.58 7.49
N ILE A 165 11.19 6.84 7.98
CA ILE A 165 11.37 5.80 9.01
C ILE A 165 12.33 4.72 8.49
N ILE A 166 12.11 4.18 7.29
CA ILE A 166 12.98 3.14 6.73
C ILE A 166 14.39 3.68 6.48
N LEU A 167 14.50 4.85 5.84
CA LEU A 167 15.80 5.43 5.49
C LEU A 167 16.65 5.81 6.71
N SER A 168 16.03 6.32 7.78
CA SER A 168 16.74 6.73 9.00
C SER A 168 17.13 5.55 9.89
N ASN A 169 16.62 4.35 9.62
CA ASN A 169 16.92 3.12 10.36
C ASN A 169 17.60 2.07 9.45
N SER A 170 18.41 2.53 8.50
CA SER A 170 19.12 1.65 7.54
C SER A 170 19.95 0.56 8.20
N SER A 171 20.45 0.79 9.42
CA SER A 171 21.23 -0.19 10.19
C SER A 171 20.46 -1.44 10.62
N LEU A 172 19.12 -1.42 10.53
CA LEU A 172 18.29 -2.60 10.77
C LEU A 172 18.31 -3.60 9.60
N PHE A 173 18.84 -3.19 8.44
CA PHE A 173 18.78 -3.94 7.21
C PHE A 173 20.18 -4.29 6.71
N HIS A 174 20.41 -5.56 6.42
CA HIS A 174 21.62 -6.02 5.78
C HIS A 174 21.64 -5.54 4.32
N ASN A 175 22.83 -5.32 3.73
CA ASN A 175 22.98 -4.91 2.32
C ASN A 175 22.02 -3.80 1.85
N PHE A 176 21.74 -2.83 2.71
CA PHE A 176 20.70 -1.80 2.50
C PHE A 176 20.75 -1.13 1.13
N ASP A 177 21.93 -0.88 0.57
CA ASP A 177 22.11 -0.23 -0.74
C ASP A 177 21.62 -1.07 -1.93
N LYS A 178 21.52 -2.39 -1.77
CA LYS A 178 20.98 -3.30 -2.77
C LYS A 178 19.52 -3.67 -2.54
N LYS A 179 18.89 -3.12 -1.50
CA LYS A 179 17.49 -3.38 -1.17
C LYS A 179 16.57 -2.24 -1.61
N LYS A 180 15.44 -2.61 -2.18
CA LYS A 180 14.23 -1.78 -2.23
C LYS A 180 13.23 -2.36 -1.22
N PHE A 181 12.33 -1.53 -0.73
CA PHE A 181 11.43 -1.92 0.35
C PHE A 181 9.99 -1.85 -0.11
N ILE A 182 9.23 -2.89 0.20
CA ILE A 182 7.77 -2.86 0.20
C ILE A 182 7.29 -2.85 1.65
N VAL A 183 6.70 -1.74 2.07
CA VAL A 183 6.20 -1.56 3.43
C VAL A 183 4.71 -1.85 3.46
N PHE A 184 4.33 -2.91 4.16
CA PHE A 184 2.96 -3.21 4.54
C PHE A 184 2.63 -2.38 5.78
N PHE A 185 2.04 -1.20 5.58
CA PHE A 185 1.67 -0.33 6.69
C PHE A 185 0.27 -0.68 7.20
N ASP A 186 0.14 -1.05 8.48
CA ASP A 186 -1.17 -1.32 9.11
C ASP A 186 -1.92 -0.05 9.50
N GLY A 187 -2.14 0.78 8.48
CA GLY A 187 -2.77 2.07 8.57
C GLY A 187 -3.31 2.47 7.20
N TRP A 188 -3.63 3.76 7.08
CA TRP A 188 -4.22 4.34 5.87
C TRP A 188 -3.62 5.71 5.58
N GLU A 189 -3.70 6.17 4.32
CA GLU A 189 -3.41 7.56 3.99
C GLU A 189 -4.60 8.47 4.32
N LYS A 190 -4.31 9.72 4.71
CA LYS A 190 -5.36 10.74 4.84
C LYS A 190 -6.00 10.97 3.47
N ARG A 191 -7.33 10.80 3.40
CA ARG A 191 -8.08 10.98 2.15
C ARG A 191 -7.90 12.38 1.58
N LYS A 192 -7.87 12.45 0.24
CA LYS A 192 -7.92 13.72 -0.53
C LYS A 192 -9.35 14.21 -0.71
N SER A 193 -10.28 13.27 -0.92
CA SER A 193 -11.70 13.51 -1.10
C SER A 193 -12.52 12.35 -0.52
N LEU A 194 -13.83 12.53 -0.39
CA LEU A 194 -14.74 11.51 0.12
C LEU A 194 -14.78 10.23 -0.73
N PHE A 195 -14.47 10.35 -2.03
CA PHE A 195 -14.63 9.27 -3.01
C PHE A 195 -13.29 8.62 -3.41
N THR A 196 -12.18 9.13 -2.90
CA THR A 196 -10.84 8.64 -3.27
C THR A 196 -10.17 8.01 -2.05
N GLU A 197 -9.93 6.72 -2.15
CA GLU A 197 -9.12 5.95 -1.20
C GLU A 197 -7.78 5.62 -1.87
N ILE A 198 -6.68 5.85 -1.16
CA ILE A 198 -5.33 5.60 -1.65
C ILE A 198 -4.85 4.36 -0.91
N CYS A 199 -4.54 3.30 -1.66
CA CYS A 199 -4.14 2.00 -1.10
C CYS A 199 -2.68 1.64 -1.31
N GLY A 200 -2.02 2.38 -2.19
CA GLY A 200 -0.60 2.29 -2.43
C GLY A 200 -0.01 3.68 -2.60
N ARG A 201 1.27 3.81 -2.27
CA ARG A 201 2.05 4.99 -2.66
C ARG A 201 3.53 4.68 -2.72
N SER A 202 4.16 5.18 -3.76
CA SER A 202 5.61 5.09 -3.99
C SER A 202 6.11 6.38 -4.62
N ARG A 203 7.43 6.44 -4.82
CA ARG A 203 8.09 7.51 -5.57
C ARG A 203 8.76 6.88 -6.78
N TYR A 204 8.73 7.60 -7.91
CA TYR A 204 9.40 7.17 -9.12
C TYR A 204 10.90 6.96 -8.86
N ASN A 205 11.40 5.75 -9.14
CA ASN A 205 12.75 5.31 -8.83
C ASN A 205 13.15 5.45 -7.33
N GLY A 206 12.15 5.47 -6.43
CA GLY A 206 12.36 5.56 -4.99
C GLY A 206 12.93 4.29 -4.37
N LYS A 207 13.26 4.33 -3.08
CA LYS A 207 13.75 3.16 -2.34
C LYS A 207 12.63 2.39 -1.64
N VAL A 208 11.49 3.04 -1.41
CA VAL A 208 10.37 2.52 -0.61
C VAL A 208 9.07 2.64 -1.40
N SER A 209 8.34 1.54 -1.51
CA SER A 209 6.91 1.50 -1.82
C SER A 209 6.12 1.17 -0.55
N VAL A 210 4.90 1.69 -0.47
CA VAL A 210 4.00 1.47 0.66
C VAL A 210 2.69 0.90 0.15
N PHE A 211 2.23 -0.17 0.80
CA PHE A 211 0.88 -0.69 0.68
C PHE A 211 0.15 -0.48 2.01
N TYR A 212 -1.02 0.13 1.95
CA TYR A 212 -1.88 0.40 3.10
C TYR A 212 -2.81 -0.79 3.32
N THR A 213 -2.55 -1.57 4.37
CA THR A 213 -3.33 -2.80 4.62
C THR A 213 -4.68 -2.54 5.28
N ASN A 214 -5.00 -1.29 5.63
CA ASN A 214 -6.19 -0.93 6.39
C ASN A 214 -6.88 0.31 5.80
N ALA A 215 -8.15 0.52 6.14
CA ALA A 215 -8.92 1.70 5.77
C ALA A 215 -9.76 2.21 6.93
N LYS A 216 -9.86 3.54 7.05
CA LYS A 216 -10.59 4.20 8.14
C LYS A 216 -12.07 3.84 8.19
N MET A 217 -12.72 3.62 7.04
CA MET A 217 -14.19 3.56 6.94
C MET A 217 -14.72 2.25 6.31
N LYS A 218 -13.87 1.24 6.12
CA LYS A 218 -14.30 -0.05 5.56
C LYS A 218 -14.55 -1.05 6.68
N LYS A 219 -15.71 -1.72 6.64
CA LYS A 219 -16.05 -2.83 7.54
C LYS A 219 -15.01 -3.95 7.50
N THR A 220 -14.35 -4.14 6.35
CA THR A 220 -13.40 -5.23 6.07
C THR A 220 -11.98 -4.98 6.61
N ARG A 221 -11.69 -3.84 7.26
CA ARG A 221 -10.33 -3.43 7.70
C ARG A 221 -9.27 -3.62 6.59
N SER A 222 -9.65 -3.38 5.33
CA SER A 222 -8.78 -3.42 4.16
C SER A 222 -8.88 -2.13 3.36
N CYS A 223 -7.81 -1.73 2.67
CA CYS A 223 -7.86 -0.61 1.75
C CYS A 223 -8.48 -0.96 0.40
N THR A 224 -8.24 -2.15 -0.13
CA THR A 224 -8.80 -2.62 -1.41
C THR A 224 -10.16 -3.28 -1.21
N ILE A 225 -10.75 -3.85 -2.27
CA ILE A 225 -11.98 -4.66 -2.14
C ILE A 225 -11.70 -6.00 -1.46
N ASP A 226 -10.52 -6.57 -1.71
CA ASP A 226 -10.01 -7.79 -1.08
C ASP A 226 -9.10 -7.47 0.12
N ASN A 227 -8.40 -8.48 0.64
CA ASN A 227 -7.32 -8.36 1.62
C ASN A 227 -6.08 -9.04 1.05
N ILE A 228 -4.93 -8.79 1.66
CA ILE A 228 -3.74 -9.60 1.41
C ILE A 228 -4.04 -11.09 1.64
N ASN A 229 -3.40 -11.94 0.85
CA ASN A 229 -3.67 -13.37 0.83
C ASN A 229 -3.50 -14.04 2.19
N ASN A 230 -4.36 -15.01 2.48
CA ASN A 230 -4.32 -15.85 3.67
C ASN A 230 -3.67 -17.21 3.39
N THR A 231 -3.65 -17.64 2.13
CA THR A 231 -3.05 -18.89 1.70
C THR A 231 -2.28 -18.74 0.39
N ILE A 232 -1.34 -19.66 0.13
CA ILE A 232 -0.58 -19.69 -1.13
C ILE A 232 -1.44 -20.00 -2.37
N ASN A 233 -2.65 -20.54 -2.18
CA ASN A 233 -3.55 -20.90 -3.27
C ASN A 233 -4.44 -19.74 -3.70
N ASP A 234 -4.43 -18.64 -2.95
CA ASP A 234 -5.22 -17.46 -3.24
C ASP A 234 -4.74 -16.83 -4.56
N GLU A 235 -5.69 -16.31 -5.33
CA GLU A 235 -5.43 -15.74 -6.65
C GLU A 235 -4.84 -14.33 -6.55
N PHE A 236 -4.32 -13.83 -7.67
CA PHE A 236 -3.82 -12.46 -7.76
C PHE A 236 -4.99 -11.48 -7.75
N GLY A 237 -5.13 -10.69 -6.69
CA GLY A 237 -6.22 -9.74 -6.49
C GLY A 237 -5.85 -8.28 -6.68
N GLU A 238 -6.73 -7.39 -6.21
CA GLU A 238 -6.50 -5.94 -6.19
C GLU A 238 -5.39 -5.56 -5.20
N SER A 239 -5.28 -6.26 -4.07
CA SER A 239 -4.20 -6.08 -3.10
C SER A 239 -2.85 -6.34 -3.74
N GLU A 240 -2.67 -7.52 -4.35
CA GLU A 240 -1.44 -7.90 -5.03
C GLU A 240 -1.16 -7.01 -6.23
N GLY A 241 -2.20 -6.61 -6.97
CA GLY A 241 -2.12 -5.64 -8.06
C GLY A 241 -1.54 -4.30 -7.60
N THR A 242 -2.07 -3.76 -6.50
CA THR A 242 -1.61 -2.50 -5.89
C THR A 242 -0.17 -2.64 -5.38
N ILE A 243 0.16 -3.74 -4.70
CA ILE A 243 1.51 -3.99 -4.19
C ILE A 243 2.52 -3.99 -5.35
N LEU A 244 2.23 -4.74 -6.41
CA LEU A 244 3.09 -4.82 -7.59
C LEU A 244 3.22 -3.46 -8.27
N HIS A 245 2.11 -2.75 -8.48
CA HIS A 245 2.10 -1.41 -9.07
C HIS A 245 3.07 -0.46 -8.35
N GLU A 246 2.97 -0.38 -7.02
CA GLU A 246 3.84 0.49 -6.23
C GLU A 246 5.30 0.04 -6.24
N MET A 247 5.57 -1.27 -6.26
CA MET A 247 6.93 -1.78 -6.42
C MET A 247 7.53 -1.39 -7.78
N LEU A 248 6.77 -1.47 -8.88
CA LEU A 248 7.26 -1.12 -10.21
C LEU A 248 7.62 0.36 -10.34
N HIS A 249 6.88 1.27 -9.68
CA HIS A 249 7.27 2.68 -9.59
C HIS A 249 8.63 2.88 -8.94
N THR A 250 8.97 2.08 -7.91
CA THR A 250 10.32 2.13 -7.31
C THR A 250 11.40 1.70 -8.28
N LEU A 251 11.08 0.93 -9.32
CA LEU A 251 12.00 0.56 -10.40
C LEU A 251 12.07 1.60 -11.52
N GLY A 252 11.33 2.71 -11.40
CA GLY A 252 11.29 3.76 -12.41
C GLY A 252 10.40 3.40 -13.61
N MET A 253 9.40 2.54 -13.41
CA MET A 253 8.40 2.22 -14.43
C MET A 253 7.10 2.98 -14.17
N PRO A 254 6.35 3.37 -15.21
CA PRO A 254 6.76 3.38 -16.60
C PRO A 254 7.80 4.49 -16.83
N PRO A 255 8.78 4.31 -17.73
CA PRO A 255 9.77 5.34 -18.02
C PRO A 255 9.13 6.50 -18.79
N LYS A 256 9.74 7.69 -18.72
CA LYS A 256 9.22 8.91 -19.39
C LYS A 256 9.14 8.81 -20.93
N CYS A 257 9.81 7.82 -21.51
CA CYS A 257 9.85 7.52 -22.94
C CYS A 257 8.80 6.50 -23.38
N ALA A 258 7.98 5.97 -22.45
CA ALA A 258 6.85 5.11 -22.77
C ALA A 258 5.85 5.84 -23.70
N ASN A 259 5.17 5.07 -24.55
CA ASN A 259 4.34 5.60 -25.63
C ASN A 259 2.98 6.08 -25.12
N ASN A 260 2.39 5.38 -24.16
CA ASN A 260 1.00 5.55 -23.74
C ASN A 260 0.86 6.20 -22.36
N LEU A 261 1.78 7.10 -21.99
CA LEU A 261 1.71 7.82 -20.72
C LEU A 261 0.41 8.63 -20.57
N ASP A 262 -0.13 8.64 -19.35
CA ASP A 262 -1.20 9.54 -18.94
C ASP A 262 -0.66 10.98 -18.84
N SER A 263 -1.23 11.89 -19.62
CA SER A 263 -0.85 13.30 -19.62
C SER A 263 -1.13 14.01 -18.30
N GLU A 264 -2.13 13.55 -17.53
CA GLU A 264 -2.46 14.10 -16.21
C GLU A 264 -1.68 13.41 -15.09
N SER A 265 -1.13 12.23 -15.38
CA SER A 265 -0.39 11.42 -14.43
C SER A 265 0.76 10.70 -15.11
N ILE A 266 1.82 11.46 -15.43
CA ILE A 266 2.97 11.04 -16.26
C ILE A 266 3.78 9.83 -15.76
N TYR A 267 3.37 9.23 -14.65
CA TYR A 267 3.91 8.00 -14.09
C TYR A 267 2.95 6.82 -14.28
N HIS A 268 1.93 6.94 -15.11
CA HIS A 268 0.97 5.88 -15.37
C HIS A 268 0.76 5.74 -16.89
N VAL A 269 0.30 4.58 -17.31
CA VAL A 269 -0.17 4.34 -18.69
C VAL A 269 -1.70 4.44 -18.76
N LYS A 270 -2.24 4.76 -19.94
CA LYS A 270 -3.69 5.00 -20.14
C LYS A 270 -4.34 4.18 -21.24
N ASP A 271 -3.57 3.43 -22.00
CA ASP A 271 -4.01 2.60 -23.13
C ASP A 271 -4.87 1.41 -22.70
N SER A 272 -4.62 0.86 -21.50
CA SER A 272 -5.49 -0.14 -20.88
C SER A 272 -5.73 0.12 -19.40
N LYS A 273 -6.98 -0.09 -18.97
CA LYS A 273 -7.36 -0.07 -17.54
C LYS A 273 -6.92 -1.33 -16.79
N ASP A 274 -6.65 -2.41 -17.52
CA ASP A 274 -6.29 -3.70 -16.95
C ASP A 274 -4.77 -3.90 -16.90
N ASP A 275 -4.02 -2.86 -17.25
CA ASP A 275 -2.58 -2.73 -17.12
C ASP A 275 -2.18 -2.44 -15.66
N ILE A 276 -1.13 -3.10 -15.17
CA ILE A 276 -0.70 -2.94 -13.77
C ILE A 276 -0.31 -1.49 -13.45
N LEU A 277 0.25 -0.72 -14.38
CA LEU A 277 0.65 0.69 -14.22
C LEU A 277 -0.41 1.69 -14.71
N ASN A 278 -1.65 1.23 -14.92
CA ASN A 278 -2.77 2.16 -14.98
C ASN A 278 -2.93 2.92 -13.65
N LYS A 279 -3.44 4.15 -13.71
CA LYS A 279 -3.73 5.01 -12.54
C LYS A 279 -4.58 4.32 -11.47
N VAL A 280 -5.47 3.42 -11.89
CA VAL A 280 -6.10 2.44 -11.01
C VAL A 280 -5.52 1.10 -11.41
N SER A 281 -4.67 0.52 -10.54
CA SER A 281 -3.89 -0.66 -10.85
C SER A 281 -4.75 -1.78 -11.44
N GLY A 282 -4.42 -2.19 -12.66
CA GLY A 282 -5.05 -3.34 -13.32
C GLY A 282 -4.53 -4.67 -12.81
N SER A 283 -5.05 -5.79 -13.31
CA SER A 283 -4.66 -7.13 -12.85
C SER A 283 -4.51 -8.16 -13.98
N ILE A 284 -4.70 -7.75 -15.24
CA ILE A 284 -4.68 -8.66 -16.40
C ILE A 284 -3.35 -8.58 -17.14
N TYR A 285 -2.79 -7.39 -17.32
CA TYR A 285 -1.58 -7.17 -18.10
C TYR A 285 -0.43 -6.68 -17.22
N LEU A 286 0.77 -7.22 -17.45
CA LEU A 286 1.98 -6.63 -16.89
C LEU A 286 2.30 -5.33 -17.60
N ASP A 287 2.23 -5.31 -18.93
CA ASP A 287 2.40 -4.16 -19.82
C ASP A 287 1.50 -4.46 -21.04
N PHE A 288 0.46 -3.68 -21.27
CA PHE A 288 -0.49 -3.91 -22.35
C PHE A 288 0.23 -3.75 -23.69
N ASN A 289 0.11 -4.74 -24.58
CA ASN A 289 0.90 -4.84 -25.82
C ASN A 289 2.43 -4.90 -25.67
N ASN A 290 2.98 -4.83 -24.44
CA ASN A 290 4.42 -4.72 -24.19
C ASN A 290 5.05 -3.59 -25.01
N ASP A 291 4.50 -2.38 -24.95
CA ASP A 291 4.98 -1.25 -25.74
C ASP A 291 5.33 0.00 -24.90
N ASP A 292 5.33 -0.12 -23.56
CA ASP A 292 5.62 0.99 -22.66
C ASP A 292 6.84 0.80 -21.75
N TYR A 293 6.96 -0.34 -21.06
CA TYR A 293 8.00 -0.52 -20.03
C TYR A 293 8.52 -1.94 -19.82
N TYR A 294 7.96 -2.96 -20.47
CA TYR A 294 8.45 -4.33 -20.39
C TYR A 294 8.61 -4.94 -21.79
N LYS A 295 9.85 -5.26 -22.18
CA LYS A 295 10.20 -5.83 -23.50
C LYS A 295 9.64 -5.02 -24.69
N HIS A 296 9.67 -3.70 -24.58
CA HIS A 296 8.95 -2.76 -25.45
C HIS A 296 9.73 -2.29 -26.69
N ASN A 297 10.99 -2.71 -26.85
CA ASN A 297 11.85 -2.37 -28.00
C ASN A 297 12.04 -0.87 -28.29
N ILE A 298 11.63 0.04 -27.40
CA ILE A 298 11.89 1.47 -27.56
C ILE A 298 13.39 1.71 -27.33
N THR A 299 14.03 2.33 -28.31
CA THR A 299 15.48 2.64 -28.26
C THR A 299 15.77 3.68 -27.17
N ASP A 300 16.89 3.53 -26.47
CA ASP A 300 17.34 4.44 -25.40
C ASP A 300 16.34 4.66 -24.26
N CYS A 301 15.47 3.69 -24.03
CA CYS A 301 14.44 3.73 -23.01
C CYS A 301 14.66 2.60 -21.98
N ALA A 302 14.38 2.89 -20.71
CA ALA A 302 14.58 1.92 -19.63
C ALA A 302 13.52 0.81 -19.72
N ASP A 303 13.96 -0.45 -19.62
CA ASP A 303 13.10 -1.62 -19.79
C ASP A 303 13.13 -2.46 -18.51
N LEU A 304 11.95 -2.71 -17.93
CA LEU A 304 11.76 -3.50 -16.71
C LEU A 304 12.43 -4.86 -16.80
N SER A 305 12.42 -5.51 -17.97
CA SER A 305 13.03 -6.83 -18.17
C SER A 305 14.54 -6.87 -17.90
N LYS A 306 15.20 -5.71 -17.91
CA LYS A 306 16.64 -5.53 -17.64
C LYS A 306 16.93 -5.12 -16.20
N SER A 307 15.92 -5.03 -15.33
CA SER A 307 16.10 -4.63 -13.93
C SER A 307 16.90 -5.66 -13.14
N ASN A 308 17.88 -5.20 -12.34
CA ASN A 308 18.67 -6.04 -11.44
C ASN A 308 17.83 -6.67 -10.30
N TYR A 309 16.60 -6.18 -10.09
CA TYR A 309 15.66 -6.70 -9.11
C TYR A 309 14.79 -7.84 -9.67
N LEU A 310 15.02 -8.25 -10.92
CA LEU A 310 14.40 -9.43 -11.52
C LEU A 310 15.42 -10.54 -11.69
N ILE A 311 14.97 -11.78 -11.52
CA ILE A 311 15.77 -12.99 -11.75
C ILE A 311 15.12 -13.78 -12.88
N SER A 312 15.93 -14.21 -13.84
CA SER A 312 15.48 -15.12 -14.89
C SER A 312 15.46 -16.56 -14.36
N ILE A 313 14.34 -17.24 -14.54
CA ILE A 313 14.20 -18.67 -14.29
C ILE A 313 14.45 -19.42 -15.61
N PRO A 314 15.27 -20.50 -15.60
CA PRO A 314 15.56 -21.31 -16.78
C PRO A 314 14.34 -21.90 -17.48
#